data_AF-A0A1I4HLR6-F1
#
_entry.id   AF-A0A1I4HLR6-F1
#
_cell.length_a   1.000
_cell.length_b   1.000
_cell.length_c   1.000
_cell.angle_alpha   90.00
_cell.angle_beta   90.00
_cell.angle_gamma   90.00
#
_symmetry.space_group_name_H-M   'P 1'
#
loop_
_entity.id
_entity.type
_entity.pdbx_description
1 polymer ?
#
loop_
_entity_poly.entity_id
_entity_poly.type
_entity_poly.pdbx_seq_one_letter_code
_entity_poly.pdbx_strand_id
1 'polypeptide(L)' 'MNKENWLEFCLSLGPTFADTPFAKMEKGPATIVVKHLKNKKSFVYISEREGKLVLAVKVYPLSMKNFVNLLTPYARPGT' A
#
# COMPACT_ATOMS: atom_id res chain seq x y z
N MET A 1 -6.35 -3.19 -12.45
CA MET A 1 -6.40 -3.97 -11.20
C MET A 1 -7.00 -3.06 -10.15
N ASN A 2 -8.15 -3.44 -9.57
CA ASN A 2 -8.93 -2.57 -8.69
C ASN A 2 -8.49 -2.73 -7.23
N LYS A 3 -9.00 -1.86 -6.36
CA LYS A 3 -8.70 -1.87 -4.91
C LYS A 3 -8.94 -3.25 -4.27
N GLU A 4 -10.03 -3.90 -4.64
CA GLU A 4 -10.43 -5.22 -4.11
C GLU A 4 -9.44 -6.32 -4.52
N ASN A 5 -9.06 -6.37 -5.81
CA ASN A 5 -8.08 -7.35 -6.29
C ASN A 5 -6.72 -7.19 -5.59
N TRP A 6 -6.29 -5.95 -5.35
CA TRP A 6 -5.05 -5.69 -4.62
C TRP A 6 -5.14 -6.10 -3.16
N LEU A 7 -6.27 -5.85 -2.52
CA LEU A 7 -6.52 -6.27 -1.15
C LEU A 7 -6.48 -7.80 -1.02
N GLU A 8 -7.22 -8.50 -1.90
CA GLU A 8 -7.24 -9.96 -1.94
C GLU A 8 -5.84 -10.54 -2.18
N PHE A 9 -5.08 -9.96 -3.10
CA PHE A 9 -3.68 -10.33 -3.31
C PHE A 9 -2.83 -10.13 -2.06
N CYS A 10 -2.94 -9.00 -1.35
CA CYS A 10 -2.17 -8.78 -0.14
C CYS A 10 -2.55 -9.74 1.01
N LEU A 11 -3.82 -10.19 1.04
CA LEU A 11 -4.31 -11.18 1.99
C LEU A 11 -3.86 -12.61 1.63
N SER A 12 -3.64 -12.92 0.35
CA SER A 12 -3.15 -14.22 -0.08
C SER A 12 -1.63 -14.44 0.15
N LEU A 13 -0.86 -13.37 0.41
CA LEU A 13 0.59 -13.45 0.69
C LEU A 13 0.93 -14.16 2.01
N GLY A 14 -0.06 -14.47 2.85
CA GLY A 14 0.12 -15.23 4.08
C GLY A 14 -0.70 -14.67 5.25
N PRO A 15 -0.26 -14.85 6.51
CA PRO A 15 -1.01 -14.38 7.68
C PRO A 15 -0.93 -12.85 7.81
N THR A 16 -1.78 -12.17 7.05
CA THR A 16 -1.94 -10.71 7.01
C THR A 16 -3.39 -10.35 7.28
N PHE A 17 -3.63 -9.11 7.69
CA PHE A 17 -4.97 -8.57 7.89
C PHE A 17 -5.04 -7.13 7.41
N ALA A 18 -6.23 -6.72 7.02
CA ALA A 18 -6.54 -5.37 6.59
C ALA A 18 -7.13 -4.57 7.76
N ASP A 19 -6.70 -3.32 7.87
CA ASP A 19 -7.13 -2.40 8.91
C ASP A 19 -7.35 -1.00 8.31
N THR A 20 -8.19 -0.19 8.91
CA THR A 20 -8.43 1.21 8.48
C THR A 20 -8.18 2.15 9.65
N PRO A 21 -6.91 2.29 10.10
CA PRO A 21 -6.57 3.10 11.27
C PRO A 21 -6.75 4.61 11.01
N PHE A 22 -6.86 5.02 9.76
CA PHE A 22 -7.09 6.41 9.39
C PHE A 22 -8.59 6.60 9.10
N ALA A 23 -9.22 7.52 9.84
CA ALA A 23 -10.58 7.96 9.53
C ALA A 23 -10.66 8.50 8.09
N LYS A 24 -11.86 8.49 7.50
CA LYS A 24 -12.09 9.04 6.15
C LYS A 24 -11.42 10.41 6.05
N MET A 25 -10.45 10.54 5.15
CA MET A 25 -9.81 11.83 4.88
C MET A 25 -10.83 12.72 4.16
N GLU A 26 -10.81 14.03 4.40
CA GLU A 26 -11.70 15.00 3.73
C GLU A 26 -11.70 14.89 2.19
N LYS A 27 -10.64 14.30 1.61
CA LYS A 27 -10.44 14.16 0.16
C LYS A 27 -10.32 12.70 -0.32
N GLY A 28 -11.04 11.75 0.29
CA GLY A 28 -11.12 10.40 -0.28
C GLY A 28 -11.62 9.30 0.66
N PRO A 29 -11.82 8.08 0.12
CA PRO A 29 -12.18 6.92 0.92
C PRO A 29 -11.08 6.60 1.94
N ALA A 30 -11.45 5.90 3.02
CA ALA A 30 -10.51 5.50 4.06
C ALA A 30 -9.36 4.65 3.48
N THR A 31 -8.13 4.99 3.89
CA THR A 31 -6.92 4.25 3.54
C THR A 31 -6.95 2.90 4.22
N ILE A 32 -6.80 1.83 3.42
CA ILE A 32 -6.64 0.47 3.92
C ILE A 32 -5.16 0.24 4.17
N VAL A 33 -4.83 -0.25 5.35
CA VAL A 33 -3.47 -0.62 5.75
C VAL A 33 -3.44 -2.13 5.92
N VAL A 34 -2.57 -2.79 5.16
CA VAL A 34 -2.35 -4.23 5.31
C VAL A 34 -1.16 -4.45 6.24
N LYS A 35 -1.38 -5.27 7.27
CA LYS A 35 -0.43 -5.56 8.34
C LYS A 35 -0.18 -7.06 8.44
N HIS A 36 1.00 -7.45 8.89
CA HIS A 36 1.26 -8.85 9.24
C HIS A 36 0.61 -9.20 10.57
N LEU A 37 -0.03 -10.36 10.66
CA LEU A 37 -0.70 -10.83 11.88
C LEU A 37 0.30 -11.03 13.04
N LYS A 38 1.50 -11.56 12.74
CA LYS A 38 2.53 -11.90 13.74
C LYS A 38 3.09 -10.69 14.50
N ASN A 39 3.41 -9.61 13.80
CA ASN A 39 4.13 -8.46 14.36
C ASN A 39 3.35 -7.15 14.30
N LYS A 40 2.13 -7.18 13.73
CA LYS A 40 1.24 -6.02 13.53
C LYS A 40 1.86 -4.86 12.74
N LYS A 41 3.00 -5.08 12.08
CA LYS A 41 3.66 -4.07 11.24
C LYS A 41 2.97 -3.97 9.89
N SER A 42 2.75 -2.74 9.44
CA SER A 42 2.25 -2.44 8.10
C SER A 42 3.32 -2.67 7.05
N PHE A 43 2.91 -3.20 5.90
CA PHE A 43 3.77 -3.40 4.74
C PHE A 43 3.20 -2.79 3.46
N VAL A 44 1.87 -2.63 3.37
CA VAL A 44 1.19 -1.97 2.25
C VAL A 44 0.13 -1.00 2.75
N TYR A 45 0.04 0.15 2.10
CA TYR A 45 -1.07 1.10 2.22
C TYR A 45 -1.78 1.22 0.88
N ILE A 46 -3.10 1.06 0.89
CA ILE A 46 -3.96 1.16 -0.28
C ILE A 46 -4.87 2.36 -0.07
N SER A 47 -4.68 3.39 -0.87
CA SER A 47 -5.45 4.64 -0.80
C SER A 47 -5.89 5.06 -2.19
N GLU A 48 -6.94 5.86 -2.24
CA GLU A 48 -7.38 6.51 -3.47
C GLU A 48 -7.24 8.02 -3.29
N ARG A 49 -6.47 8.65 -4.18
CA ARG A 49 -6.22 10.09 -4.16
C ARG A 49 -6.42 10.62 -5.57
N GLU A 50 -7.22 11.67 -5.71
CA GLU A 50 -7.48 12.34 -7.01
C GLU A 50 -7.94 11.36 -8.11
N GLY A 51 -8.79 10.39 -7.75
CA GLY A 51 -9.30 9.37 -8.68
C GLY A 51 -8.26 8.31 -9.09
N LYS A 52 -7.08 8.30 -8.45
CA LYS A 52 -6.01 7.32 -8.71
C LYS A 52 -5.84 6.40 -7.51
N LEU A 53 -5.78 5.10 -7.78
CA LEU A 53 -5.39 4.09 -6.80
C LEU A 53 -3.88 4.18 -6.56
N VAL A 54 -3.49 4.46 -5.32
CA VAL A 54 -2.10 4.56 -4.89
C VAL A 54 -1.81 3.43 -3.90
N LEU A 55 -0.82 2.62 -4.24
CA LEU A 55 -0.25 1.59 -3.38
C LEU A 55 1.11 2.05 -2.86
N ALA A 56 1.22 2.29 -1.55
CA ALA A 56 2.50 2.53 -0.92
C ALA A 56 3.00 1.22 -0.32
N VAL A 57 4.13 0.73 -0.84
CA VAL A 57 4.74 -0.54 -0.44
C VAL A 57 6.04 -0.26 0.30
N LYS A 58 6.28 -0.98 1.40
CA LYS A 58 7.54 -0.89 2.12
C LYS A 58 8.62 -1.69 1.39
N VAL A 59 9.72 -1.02 1.03
CA VAL A 59 10.84 -1.63 0.31
C VAL A 59 12.09 -1.59 1.18
N TYR A 60 12.98 -2.58 1.00
CA TYR A 60 14.30 -2.57 1.64
C TYR A 60 15.15 -1.41 1.09
N PRO A 61 15.89 -0.66 1.93
CA PRO A 61 16.61 0.54 1.50
C PRO A 61 17.55 0.32 0.31
N LEU A 62 18.26 -0.81 0.29
CA LEU A 62 19.20 -1.17 -0.78
C LEU A 62 18.51 -1.40 -2.12
N SER A 63 17.27 -1.90 -2.10
CA SER A 63 16.48 -2.16 -3.32
C SER A 63 15.80 -0.90 -3.85
N MET A 64 15.69 0.16 -3.04
CA MET A 64 14.89 1.34 -3.35
C MET A 64 15.40 2.13 -4.57
N LYS A 65 16.73 2.29 -4.70
CA LYS A 65 17.32 3.03 -5.84
C LYS A 65 17.01 2.38 -7.18
N ASN A 66 17.18 1.05 -7.26
CA ASN A 66 16.92 0.32 -8.49
C ASN A 66 15.41 0.26 -8.77
N PHE A 67 14.59 0.03 -7.74
CA PHE A 67 13.15 -0.12 -7.87
C PHE A 67 12.45 1.16 -8.36
N VAL A 68 12.82 2.33 -7.83
CA VAL A 68 12.23 3.61 -8.26
C VAL A 68 12.63 3.96 -9.70
N ASN A 69 13.90 3.76 -10.07
CA ASN A 69 14.37 4.03 -11.42
C ASN A 69 13.69 3.13 -12.47
N LEU A 70 13.53 1.83 -12.17
CA LEU A 70 12.90 0.86 -13.07
C LEU A 70 11.40 1.13 -13.31
N LEU A 71 10.72 1.71 -12.32
CA LEU A 71 9.28 1.89 -12.32
C LEU A 71 8.86 3.34 -12.56
N THR A 72 9.80 4.25 -12.82
CA THR A 72 9.48 5.63 -13.23
C THR A 72 8.80 5.59 -14.62
N PRO A 73 7.68 6.32 -14.85
CA PRO A 73 7.08 7.37 -14.03
C PRO A 73 6.02 6.92 -13.01
N TYR A 74 5.79 5.61 -12.87
CA TYR A 74 4.70 5.03 -12.08
C TYR A 74 4.99 4.93 -10.58
N ALA A 75 6.26 4.80 -10.19
CA ALA A 75 6.68 4.76 -8.79
C ALA A 75 7.30 6.09 -8.35
N ARG A 76 6.95 6.53 -7.14
CA ARG A 76 7.53 7.71 -6.49
C ARG A 76 7.87 7.38 -5.04
N PRO A 77 8.93 7.98 -4.45
CA PRO A 77 9.17 7.87 -3.02
C PRO A 77 7.94 8.33 -2.23
N GLY A 78 7.58 7.59 -1.19
CA GLY A 78 6.56 8.02 -0.24
C GLY A 78 7.12 9.13 0.65
N THR A 79 6.40 10.25 0.77
CA THR A 79 6.69 11.38 1.66
C THR A 79 6.10 11.20 3.04
#